data_AF-A0A7Y3EKH9-F1
#
_entry.id   AF-A0A7Y3EKH9-F1
#
_cell.length_a   1.000
_cell.length_b   1.000
_cell.length_c   1.000
_cell.angle_alpha   90.00
_cell.angle_beta   90.00
_cell.angle_gamma   90.00
#
_symmetry.space_group_name_H-M   'P 1'
#
loop_
_entity.id
_entity.type
_entity.pdbx_description
1 polymer ?
#
loop_
_entity_poly.entity_id
_entity_poly.type
_entity_poly.pdbx_seq_one_letter_code
_entity_poly.pdbx_strand_id
1 'polypeptide(L)'
;MRISVDLTLSPLQNDYEEHVINFIKVLRASKFKVLENPLSTQIFGEYDELMAFLTKAIKASFQEVDISVLTMKVVKTDRSDYEPNF
;
A
#
# COMPACT_ATOMS: atom_id res chain seq x y z
N MET A 1 -18.07 -2.53 -1.22
CA MET A 1 -17.65 -3.21 0.04
C MET A 1 -16.38 -2.55 0.54
N ARG A 2 -16.31 -2.12 1.81
CA ARG A 2 -15.09 -1.52 2.38
C ARG A 2 -14.09 -2.57 2.81
N ILE A 3 -12.84 -2.41 2.38
CA ILE A 3 -11.73 -3.31 2.69
C ILE A 3 -10.56 -2.57 3.33
N SER A 4 -9.71 -3.33 3.99
CA SER A 4 -8.37 -2.89 4.43
C SER A 4 -7.32 -3.64 3.63
N VAL A 5 -6.31 -2.92 3.13
CA VAL A 5 -5.18 -3.52 2.43
C VAL A 5 -3.89 -3.13 3.15
N ASP A 6 -3.06 -4.12 3.42
CA ASP A 6 -1.74 -3.96 4.04
C ASP A 6 -0.69 -4.32 2.97
N LEU A 7 0.22 -3.39 2.71
CA LEU A 7 1.18 -3.42 1.61
C LEU A 7 2.62 -3.34 2.15
N THR A 8 3.49 -4.17 1.60
CA THR A 8 4.95 -4.08 1.78
C THR A 8 5.61 -4.21 0.42
N LEU A 9 6.25 -3.13 -0.05
CA LEU A 9 7.06 -3.12 -1.27
C LEU A 9 8.52 -3.38 -0.90
N SER A 10 9.16 -4.31 -1.58
CA SER A 10 10.55 -4.71 -1.38
C SER A 10 11.31 -4.66 -2.71
N PRO A 11 11.79 -3.47 -3.12
CA PRO A 11 12.73 -3.33 -4.23
C PRO A 11 14.03 -4.05 -3.88
N LEU A 12 14.58 -4.85 -4.79
CA LEU A 12 15.79 -5.65 -4.56
C LEU A 12 17.03 -4.95 -5.17
N GLN A 13 17.23 -3.70 -4.78
CA GLN A 13 18.32 -2.82 -5.26
C GLN A 13 18.80 -1.85 -4.17
N ASN A 14 19.96 -1.22 -4.36
CA ASN A 14 20.65 -0.44 -3.31
C ASN A 14 19.91 0.85 -2.90
N ASP A 15 19.16 1.44 -3.82
CA ASP A 15 18.35 2.66 -3.67
C ASP A 15 16.90 2.36 -3.27
N TYR A 16 16.63 1.18 -2.70
CA TYR A 16 15.28 0.71 -2.34
C TYR A 16 14.44 1.72 -1.55
N GLU A 17 15.07 2.51 -0.67
CA GLU A 17 14.39 3.50 0.17
C GLU A 17 13.64 4.54 -0.66
N GLU A 18 14.23 5.01 -1.75
CA GLU A 18 13.62 6.02 -2.61
C GLU A 18 12.34 5.50 -3.26
N HIS A 19 12.38 4.27 -3.77
CA HIS A 19 11.23 3.60 -4.39
C HIS A 19 10.09 3.36 -3.40
N VAL A 20 10.42 2.92 -2.18
CA VAL A 20 9.43 2.73 -1.10
C VAL A 20 8.81 4.06 -0.69
N ILE A 21 9.63 5.10 -0.46
CA ILE A 21 9.16 6.45 -0.11
C ILE A 21 8.25 7.03 -1.20
N ASN A 22 8.64 6.88 -2.46
CA ASN A 22 7.85 7.37 -3.59
C ASN A 22 6.51 6.63 -3.71
N PHE A 23 6.50 5.31 -3.53
CA PHE A 23 5.26 4.53 -3.51
C PHE A 23 4.32 4.99 -2.38
N ILE A 24 4.84 5.18 -1.17
CA ILE A 24 4.04 5.68 -0.03
C ILE A 24 3.49 7.09 -0.31
N LYS A 25 4.27 7.99 -0.92
CA LYS A 25 3.79 9.33 -1.32
C LYS A 25 2.63 9.24 -2.31
N VAL A 26 2.66 8.32 -3.27
CA VAL A 26 1.55 8.07 -4.20
C VAL A 26 0.29 7.61 -3.45
N LEU A 27 0.43 6.69 -2.48
CA LEU A 27 -0.69 6.26 -1.65
C LEU A 27 -1.29 7.43 -0.85
N ARG A 28 -0.44 8.24 -0.20
CA ARG A 28 -0.85 9.42 0.59
C ARG A 28 -1.54 10.51 -0.23
N ALA A 29 -1.17 10.66 -1.50
CA ALA A 29 -1.79 11.64 -2.40
C ALA A 29 -3.17 11.20 -2.90
N SER A 30 -3.60 9.97 -2.60
CA SER A 30 -4.91 9.47 -2.96
C SER A 30 -6.02 10.02 -2.05
N LYS A 31 -7.28 9.77 -2.43
CA LYS A 31 -8.45 10.09 -1.59
C LYS A 31 -8.68 9.09 -0.44
N PHE A 32 -7.89 8.02 -0.37
CA PHE A 32 -8.08 6.93 0.59
C PHE A 32 -7.41 7.26 1.92
N LYS A 33 -7.91 6.67 3.01
CA LYS A 33 -7.22 6.74 4.30
C LYS A 33 -5.98 5.86 4.22
N VAL A 34 -4.83 6.39 4.64
CA VAL A 34 -3.53 5.70 4.67
C VAL A 34 -2.96 5.78 6.08
N LEU A 35 -2.47 4.66 6.59
CA LEU A 35 -1.75 4.56 7.86
C LEU A 35 -0.41 3.84 7.61
N GLU A 36 0.64 4.29 8.29
CA GLU A 36 2.00 3.80 8.10
C GLU A 36 2.54 3.27 9.43
N ASN A 37 3.28 2.17 9.37
CA ASN A 37 4.08 1.68 10.49
C ASN A 37 5.45 1.22 9.96
N PRO A 38 6.42 0.88 10.83
CA PRO A 38 7.76 0.51 10.39
C PRO A 38 7.86 -0.71 9.46
N LEU A 39 6.81 -1.53 9.35
CA LEU A 39 6.83 -2.79 8.59
C LEU A 39 5.95 -2.75 7.32
N SER A 40 4.99 -1.84 7.24
CA SER A 40 3.93 -1.87 6.22
C SER A 40 3.20 -0.53 6.08
N THR A 41 2.53 -0.38 4.94
CA THR A 41 1.58 0.71 4.68
C THR A 41 0.18 0.14 4.51
N GLN A 42 -0.77 0.67 5.27
CA GLN A 42 -2.16 0.27 5.25
C GLN A 42 -3.00 1.31 4.53
N ILE A 43 -3.93 0.86 3.69
CA ILE A 43 -4.84 1.71 2.92
C ILE A 43 -6.26 1.14 2.92
N PHE A 44 -7.24 2.02 3.04
CA PHE A 44 -8.63 1.65 3.31
C PHE A 44 -9.59 2.35 2.35
N GLY A 45 -10.61 1.64 1.87
CA GLY A 45 -11.57 2.19 0.91
C GLY A 45 -12.59 1.20 0.38
N GLU A 46 -13.47 1.69 -0.51
CA GLU A 46 -14.36 0.83 -1.29
C GLU A 46 -13.56 -0.06 -2.24
N TYR A 47 -13.87 -1.35 -2.26
CA TYR A 47 -13.12 -2.40 -2.96
C TYR A 47 -12.79 -2.05 -4.41
N ASP A 48 -13.79 -1.76 -5.23
CA ASP A 48 -13.59 -1.55 -6.66
C ASP A 48 -12.74 -0.32 -6.94
N GLU A 49 -12.99 0.77 -6.20
CA GLU A 49 -12.22 2.01 -6.35
C GLU A 49 -10.78 1.86 -5.87
N LEU A 50 -10.60 1.21 -4.71
CA LEU A 50 -9.29 1.01 -4.10
C LEU A 50 -8.44 0.07 -4.94
N MET A 51 -9.00 -1.06 -5.39
CA MET A 51 -8.25 -2.03 -6.22
C MET A 51 -7.91 -1.43 -7.59
N ALA A 52 -8.79 -0.62 -8.19
CA ALA A 52 -8.48 0.09 -9.44
C ALA A 52 -7.34 1.10 -9.27
N PHE A 53 -7.30 1.82 -8.15
CA PHE A 53 -6.20 2.72 -7.80
C PHE A 53 -4.90 1.95 -7.55
N LEU A 54 -4.94 0.93 -6.69
CA LEU A 54 -3.77 0.11 -6.34
C LEU A 54 -3.16 -0.56 -7.56
N THR A 55 -3.98 -1.08 -8.48
CA THR A 55 -3.50 -1.68 -9.74
C THR A 55 -2.62 -0.70 -10.52
N LYS A 56 -3.02 0.57 -10.62
CA LYS A 56 -2.26 1.61 -11.32
C LYS A 56 -0.99 2.00 -10.56
N ALA A 57 -1.10 2.20 -9.24
CA ALA A 57 0.03 2.58 -8.40
C ALA A 57 1.12 1.49 -8.37
N ILE A 58 0.72 0.22 -8.22
CA ILE A 58 1.63 -0.93 -8.22
C ILE A 58 2.30 -1.06 -9.58
N LYS A 59 1.53 -0.97 -10.67
CA LYS A 59 2.09 -1.03 -12.03
C LYS A 59 3.14 0.05 -12.24
N ALA A 60 2.85 1.30 -11.87
CA ALA A 60 3.81 2.40 -12.00
C ALA A 60 5.07 2.13 -11.17
N SER A 61 4.92 1.69 -9.92
CA SER A 61 6.07 1.34 -9.07
C SER A 61 6.94 0.22 -9.65
N PHE A 62 6.33 -0.78 -10.30
CA PHE A 62 7.06 -1.89 -10.93
C PHE A 62 7.74 -1.49 -12.24
N GLN A 63 7.41 -0.34 -12.82
CA GLN A 63 8.10 0.18 -14.02
C GLN A 63 9.38 0.93 -13.68
N GLU A 64 9.52 1.41 -12.44
CA GLU A 64 10.69 2.17 -11.96
C GLU A 64 11.78 1.27 -11.33
N VAL A 65 11.48 -0.02 -11.13
CA VAL A 65 12.34 -0.98 -10.43
C VAL A 65 12.48 -2.25 -11.26
N ASP A 66 13.71 -2.71 -11.50
CA ASP A 66 13.97 -3.92 -12.29
C ASP A 66 13.48 -5.20 -11.58
N ILE A 67 13.81 -5.34 -10.30
CA ILE A 67 13.43 -6.50 -9.48
C ILE A 67 12.79 -6.01 -8.19
N SER A 68 11.53 -6.38 -7.97
CA SER A 68 10.81 -6.05 -6.75
C SER A 68 9.85 -7.16 -6.35
N VAL A 69 9.56 -7.23 -5.04
CA VAL A 69 8.50 -8.06 -4.49
C VAL A 69 7.49 -7.15 -3.79
N LEU A 70 6.21 -7.32 -4.09
CA LEU A 70 5.14 -6.67 -3.34
C LEU A 70 4.33 -7.73 -2.61
N THR A 71 4.24 -7.61 -1.29
CA THR A 71 3.29 -8.38 -0.49
C THR A 71 2.03 -7.56 -0.27
N MET A 72 0.87 -8.16 -0.53
CA MET A 72 -0.44 -7.53 -0.33
C MET A 72 -1.36 -8.47 0.45
N LYS A 73 -1.87 -8.00 1.58
CA LYS A 73 -2.87 -8.69 2.39
C LYS A 73 -4.17 -7.90 2.37
N VAL A 74 -5.24 -8.52 1.88
CA VAL A 74 -6.57 -7.90 1.79
C VAL A 74 -7.48 -8.46 2.88
N VAL A 75 -8.08 -7.57 3.65
CA VAL A 75 -9.05 -7.89 4.70
C VAL A 75 -10.42 -7.39 4.27
N LYS A 76 -11.44 -8.27 4.33
CA LYS A 76 -12.81 -8.00 3.87
C LYS A 76 -13.49 -6.80 4.56
N THR A 77 -13.01 -6.39 5.74
CA THR A 77 -13.62 -5.35 6.56
C THR A 77 -12.74 -4.11 6.66
N ASP A 78 -13.34 -2.95 6.90
CA ASP A 78 -12.62 -1.74 7.33
C ASP A 78 -12.09 -1.97 8.75
N ARG A 79 -10.77 -1.82 8.93
CA ARG A 79 -10.08 -1.91 10.22
C ARG A 79 -9.33 -0.63 10.55
N SER A 80 -9.70 0.48 9.91
CA SER A 80 -8.96 1.73 10.01
C SER A 80 -9.09 2.43 11.37
N ASP A 81 -9.99 1.94 12.22
CA ASP A 81 -10.24 2.36 13.60
C ASP A 81 -9.80 1.29 14.63
N TYR A 82 -9.12 0.24 14.19
CA TYR A 82 -8.67 -0.81 15.10
C TYR A 82 -7.60 -0.28 16.06
N GLU A 83 -7.89 -0.38 17.36
CA GLU A 83 -6.94 -0.16 18.45
C GLU A 83 -6.72 -1.48 19.21
N PRO A 84 -5.46 -1.89 19.46
CA PRO A 84 -5.17 -3.01 20.36
C PRO A 84 -5.76 -2.75 21.76
N ASN A 85 -6.31 -3.79 22.38
CA ASN A 85 -6.92 -3.73 23.71
C ASN A 85 -6.21 -4.61 24.75
N PHE A 86 -4.91 -4.84 24.57
CA PHE A 86 -4.06 -5.67 25.41
C PHE A 86 -2.72 -4.98 25.71
#